data_AF-A0A2I0R2J1-F1
#
_entry.id   AF-A0A2I0R2J1-F1
#
_cell.length_a   1.000
_cell.length_b   1.000
_cell.length_c   1.000
_cell.angle_alpha   90.00
_cell.angle_beta   90.00
_cell.angle_gamma   90.00
#
_symmetry.space_group_name_H-M   'P 1'
#
loop_
_entity.id
_entity.type
_entity.pdbx_description
1 polymer ?
#
loop_
_entity_poly.entity_id
_entity_poly.type
_entity_poly.pdbx_seq_one_letter_code
_entity_poly.pdbx_strand_id
1 'polypeptide(L)'
;MKSQLISFLTLIFVLTICSSCKKQNSLCVKTIDANPQEVLVTVDKLILAKQLLASINITNPNIQVHRMVTSSYGSYHVHCHQYVNGINLYLSDVAFHFTSKDEFDYMSGTLINQLNLDDNFQMSEKELKKIFKSTVNDDKFAKERLNAFSKNCLTVEPIYYDLNAMKGENSLDIVKAWKVGPKKNSSIKMIIQDSNAEVISFHNGVIF
;
A
#
# COMPACT_ATOMS: atom_id res chain seq x y z
N MET A 1 53.76 20.47 61.01
CA MET A 1 53.65 21.46 59.92
C MET A 1 53.09 20.78 58.68
N LYS A 2 51.91 21.26 58.24
CA LYS A 2 51.27 21.15 56.92
C LYS A 2 51.08 19.77 56.29
N SER A 3 49.88 19.26 56.57
CA SER A 3 49.05 18.38 55.74
C SER A 3 48.98 18.84 54.29
N GLN A 4 49.33 17.96 53.36
CA GLN A 4 48.84 17.99 52.00
C GLN A 4 48.91 16.57 51.41
N LEU A 5 47.98 16.34 50.49
CA LEU A 5 47.84 15.20 49.59
C LEU A 5 47.01 13.99 50.09
N ILE A 6 46.08 13.65 49.20
CA ILE A 6 45.30 12.41 49.08
C ILE A 6 43.92 12.45 49.75
N SER A 7 42.97 13.04 49.04
CA SER A 7 41.79 12.29 48.56
C SER A 7 40.93 13.19 47.68
N PHE A 8 41.46 13.57 46.53
CA PHE A 8 40.68 14.11 45.40
C PHE A 8 40.19 12.94 44.52
N LEU A 9 39.64 11.89 45.14
CA LEU A 9 39.25 10.65 44.45
C LEU A 9 37.80 10.25 44.73
N THR A 10 36.94 11.24 44.94
CA THR A 10 35.50 11.01 45.18
C THR A 10 34.65 12.07 44.49
N LEU A 11 34.98 12.43 43.24
CA LEU A 11 34.11 13.27 42.41
C LEU A 11 34.22 13.01 40.90
N ILE A 12 34.50 11.77 40.50
CA ILE A 12 34.42 11.36 39.09
C ILE A 12 33.73 9.99 39.02
N PHE A 13 32.48 9.92 39.47
CA PHE A 13 31.62 8.74 39.26
C PHE A 13 30.14 9.12 39.14
N VAL A 14 29.85 10.29 38.55
CA VAL A 14 28.47 10.76 38.27
C VAL A 14 28.31 11.23 36.81
N LEU A 15 29.23 10.90 35.90
CA LEU A 15 29.21 11.43 34.52
C LEU A 15 29.14 10.38 33.39
N THR A 16 28.82 9.12 33.69
CA THR A 16 28.80 8.06 32.65
C THR A 16 27.56 7.17 32.68
N ILE A 17 26.37 7.76 32.84
CA ILE A 17 25.13 7.08 32.44
C ILE A 17 24.21 8.09 31.76
N CYS A 18 24.38 8.28 30.44
CA CYS A 18 23.30 8.60 29.48
C CYS A 18 23.79 8.85 28.03
N SER A 19 25.02 8.48 27.68
CA SER A 19 25.50 8.55 26.28
C SER A 19 25.06 7.34 25.43
N SER A 20 23.78 6.95 25.48
CA SER A 20 23.17 6.14 24.42
C SER A 20 21.65 6.10 24.49
N CYS A 21 21.00 7.27 24.60
CA CYS A 21 19.79 7.46 23.82
C CYS A 21 20.21 7.61 22.35
N LYS A 22 20.74 6.53 21.74
CA LYS A 22 20.60 6.38 20.29
C LYS A 22 19.10 6.39 20.09
N LYS A 23 18.54 7.50 19.60
CA LYS A 23 17.19 7.54 19.06
C LYS A 23 17.15 6.39 18.05
N GLN A 24 16.60 5.26 18.48
CA GLN A 24 16.33 4.17 17.59
C GLN A 24 15.32 4.79 16.64
N ASN A 25 15.73 5.06 15.40
CA ASN A 25 14.84 5.53 14.35
C ASN A 25 13.82 4.42 14.10
N SER A 26 12.85 4.32 15.00
CA SER A 26 11.74 3.40 14.97
C SER A 26 10.80 3.96 13.92
N LEU A 27 11.05 3.52 12.71
CA LEU A 27 10.23 3.83 11.55
C LEU A 27 8.75 3.54 11.94
N CYS A 28 7.92 4.58 12.03
CA CYS A 28 6.53 4.46 12.47
C CYS A 28 5.71 3.70 11.42
N VAL A 29 4.62 3.07 11.83
CA VAL A 29 3.69 2.39 10.93
C VAL A 29 2.34 3.10 11.03
N LYS A 30 1.66 3.22 9.90
CA LYS A 30 0.29 3.70 9.81
C LYS A 30 -0.51 2.73 8.96
N THR A 31 -1.54 2.17 9.54
CA THR A 31 -2.52 1.39 8.78
C THR A 31 -3.35 2.33 7.91
N ILE A 32 -3.56 1.95 6.65
CA ILE A 32 -4.50 2.58 5.74
C ILE A 32 -5.68 1.64 5.61
N ASP A 33 -6.85 2.13 6.00
CA ASP A 33 -8.12 1.46 5.71
C ASP A 33 -8.63 2.05 4.40
N ALA A 34 -8.49 1.29 3.31
CA ALA A 34 -8.97 1.72 2.00
C ALA A 34 -10.50 1.85 2.04
N ASN A 35 -11.02 3.00 1.62
CA ASN A 35 -12.45 3.29 1.68
C ASN A 35 -13.02 3.35 0.26
N PRO A 36 -13.95 2.45 -0.14
CA PRO A 36 -14.55 2.49 -1.47
C PRO A 36 -15.34 3.78 -1.75
N GLN A 37 -15.69 4.54 -0.71
CA GLN A 37 -16.42 5.82 -0.83
C GLN A 37 -15.50 7.04 -0.93
N GLU A 38 -14.18 6.88 -0.77
CA GLU A 38 -13.25 7.99 -0.98
C GLU A 38 -13.31 8.47 -2.44
N VAL A 39 -13.35 9.79 -2.64
CA VAL A 39 -13.46 10.40 -3.97
C VAL A 39 -12.06 10.63 -4.54
N LEU A 40 -11.70 9.83 -5.55
CA LEU A 40 -10.36 9.84 -6.17
C LEU A 40 -10.31 10.56 -7.54
N VAL A 41 -11.46 10.98 -8.07
CA VAL A 41 -11.59 11.74 -9.31
C VAL A 41 -12.32 13.05 -9.06
N THR A 42 -12.30 14.00 -10.01
CA THR A 42 -13.08 15.23 -9.89
C THR A 42 -14.57 14.92 -9.78
N VAL A 43 -15.32 15.79 -9.09
CA VAL A 43 -16.75 15.59 -8.84
C VAL A 43 -17.54 15.40 -10.14
N ASP A 44 -17.27 16.20 -11.18
CA ASP A 44 -17.95 16.07 -12.47
C ASP A 44 -17.69 14.71 -13.14
N LYS A 45 -16.44 14.23 -13.07
CA LYS A 45 -16.09 12.89 -13.57
C LYS A 45 -16.78 11.80 -12.77
N LEU A 46 -16.85 11.96 -11.45
CA LEU A 46 -17.53 11.00 -10.59
C LEU A 46 -19.03 10.92 -10.90
N ILE A 47 -19.69 12.07 -11.11
CA ILE A 47 -21.12 12.13 -11.45
C ILE A 47 -21.37 11.43 -12.78
N LEU A 48 -20.60 11.77 -13.83
CA LEU A 48 -20.75 11.15 -15.14
C LEU A 48 -20.44 9.64 -15.10
N ALA A 49 -19.35 9.24 -14.45
CA ALA A 49 -19.02 7.83 -14.27
C ALA A 49 -20.14 7.06 -13.57
N LYS A 50 -20.74 7.61 -12.51
CA LYS A 50 -21.88 6.99 -11.81
C LYS A 50 -23.12 6.88 -12.71
N GLN A 51 -23.39 7.87 -13.55
CA GLN A 51 -24.49 7.81 -14.52
C GLN A 51 -24.28 6.70 -15.56
N LEU A 52 -23.08 6.61 -16.13
CA LEU A 52 -22.70 5.57 -17.09
C LEU A 52 -22.74 4.17 -16.46
N LEU A 53 -22.23 4.00 -15.25
CA LEU A 53 -22.30 2.72 -14.53
C LEU A 53 -23.74 2.33 -14.17
N ALA A 54 -24.57 3.30 -13.77
CA ALA A 54 -25.98 3.05 -13.47
C ALA A 54 -26.77 2.59 -14.70
N SER A 55 -26.42 3.07 -15.91
CA SER A 55 -27.11 2.67 -17.15
C SER A 55 -26.95 1.17 -17.48
N ILE A 56 -25.92 0.52 -16.92
CA ILE A 56 -25.66 -0.92 -17.02
C ILE A 56 -25.90 -1.67 -15.69
N ASN A 57 -26.68 -1.09 -14.77
CA ASN A 57 -27.01 -1.66 -13.45
C ASN A 57 -25.79 -1.91 -12.54
N ILE A 58 -24.69 -1.19 -12.73
CA ILE A 58 -23.55 -1.19 -11.82
C ILE A 58 -23.73 -0.07 -10.80
N THR A 59 -24.40 -0.40 -9.69
CA THR A 59 -24.61 0.50 -8.55
C THR A 59 -23.90 0.01 -7.29
N ASN A 60 -22.94 -0.91 -7.45
CA ASN A 60 -22.30 -1.65 -6.36
C ASN A 60 -21.50 -0.70 -5.45
N PRO A 61 -21.78 -0.64 -4.12
CA PRO A 61 -21.01 0.18 -3.18
C PRO A 61 -19.56 -0.28 -3.01
N ASN A 62 -19.23 -1.49 -3.47
CA ASN A 62 -17.90 -2.08 -3.40
C ASN A 62 -17.00 -1.74 -4.60
N ILE A 63 -17.42 -0.78 -5.43
CA ILE A 63 -16.63 -0.28 -6.55
C ILE A 63 -16.31 1.20 -6.31
N GLN A 64 -15.05 1.57 -6.51
CA GLN A 64 -14.57 2.94 -6.39
C GLN A 64 -13.97 3.43 -7.70
N VAL A 65 -14.55 4.49 -8.27
CA VAL A 65 -13.98 5.13 -9.47
C VAL A 65 -12.68 5.85 -9.08
N HIS A 66 -11.55 5.34 -9.58
CA HIS A 66 -10.22 5.91 -9.33
C HIS A 66 -9.63 6.63 -10.54
N ARG A 67 -10.17 6.37 -11.74
CA ARG A 67 -9.76 7.07 -12.95
C ARG A 67 -10.88 7.06 -13.99
N MET A 68 -11.06 8.21 -14.63
CA MET A 68 -11.91 8.34 -15.81
C MET A 68 -11.18 9.10 -16.91
N VAL A 69 -11.13 8.48 -18.09
CA VAL A 69 -10.46 9.01 -19.29
C VAL A 69 -11.48 9.12 -20.42
N THR A 70 -11.42 10.23 -21.15
CA THR A 70 -12.16 10.42 -22.40
C THR A 70 -11.16 10.32 -23.55
N SER A 71 -11.44 9.48 -24.55
CA SER A 71 -10.60 9.32 -25.72
C SER A 71 -10.73 10.53 -26.66
N SER A 72 -9.83 10.65 -27.64
CA SER A 72 -9.93 11.67 -28.69
C SER A 72 -11.18 11.53 -29.57
N TYR A 73 -11.82 10.36 -29.56
CA TYR A 73 -13.06 10.09 -30.29
C TYR A 73 -14.31 10.29 -29.44
N GLY A 74 -14.16 10.73 -28.18
CA GLY A 74 -15.27 10.98 -27.25
C GLY A 74 -15.72 9.76 -26.45
N SER A 75 -15.11 8.60 -26.61
CA SER A 75 -15.38 7.40 -25.80
C SER A 75 -14.95 7.59 -24.34
N TYR A 76 -15.63 6.94 -23.40
CA TYR A 76 -15.29 6.99 -21.97
C TYR A 76 -14.72 5.66 -21.47
N HIS A 77 -13.70 5.76 -20.63
CA HIS A 77 -13.09 4.64 -19.92
C HIS A 77 -13.16 4.92 -18.41
N VAL A 78 -14.01 4.16 -17.71
CA VAL A 78 -14.22 4.27 -16.27
C VAL A 78 -13.48 3.14 -15.59
N HIS A 79 -12.40 3.45 -14.89
CA HIS A 79 -11.59 2.49 -14.16
C HIS A 79 -11.92 2.52 -12.68
N CYS A 80 -12.00 1.33 -12.11
CA CYS A 80 -12.63 1.07 -10.83
C CYS A 80 -11.78 0.12 -9.99
N HIS A 81 -11.45 0.53 -8.77
CA HIS A 81 -10.99 -0.40 -7.74
C HIS A 81 -12.17 -1.24 -7.27
N GLN A 82 -11.92 -2.52 -6.99
CA GLN A 82 -12.93 -3.44 -6.47
C GLN A 82 -12.62 -3.75 -5.01
N TYR A 83 -13.68 -3.91 -4.22
CA TYR A 83 -13.58 -4.25 -2.80
C TYR A 83 -14.40 -5.50 -2.49
N VAL A 84 -13.90 -6.36 -1.62
CA VAL A 84 -14.66 -7.51 -1.08
C VAL A 84 -14.46 -7.50 0.43
N ASN A 85 -15.54 -7.60 1.20
CA ASN A 85 -15.50 -7.48 2.67
C ASN A 85 -14.78 -6.20 3.15
N GLY A 86 -14.91 -5.09 2.40
CA GLY A 86 -14.23 -3.82 2.71
C GLY A 86 -12.73 -3.78 2.37
N ILE A 87 -12.16 -4.87 1.86
CA ILE A 87 -10.74 -4.98 1.50
C ILE A 87 -10.55 -4.81 -0.01
N ASN A 88 -9.57 -3.99 -0.40
CA ASN A 88 -9.25 -3.71 -1.80
C ASN A 88 -8.68 -4.95 -2.51
N LEU A 89 -9.23 -5.29 -3.69
CA LEU A 89 -8.68 -6.26 -4.62
C LEU A 89 -7.58 -5.60 -5.47
N TYR A 90 -6.36 -5.60 -4.94
CA TYR A 90 -5.25 -4.85 -5.52
C TYR A 90 -4.79 -5.44 -6.85
N LEU A 91 -4.66 -4.59 -7.88
CA LEU A 91 -4.33 -4.93 -9.28
C LEU A 91 -5.40 -5.75 -10.02
N SER A 92 -6.55 -6.00 -9.41
CA SER A 92 -7.72 -6.57 -10.07
C SER A 92 -8.73 -5.48 -10.40
N ASP A 93 -8.27 -4.35 -10.94
CA ASP A 93 -9.16 -3.26 -11.36
C ASP A 93 -10.08 -3.74 -12.48
N VAL A 94 -11.30 -3.22 -12.49
CA VAL A 94 -12.25 -3.39 -13.59
C VAL A 94 -12.36 -2.07 -14.35
N ALA A 95 -12.45 -2.14 -15.68
CA ALA A 95 -12.70 -0.97 -16.51
C ALA A 95 -13.95 -1.17 -17.36
N PHE A 96 -14.79 -0.14 -17.40
CA PHE A 96 -16.00 -0.10 -18.22
C PHE A 96 -15.79 0.89 -19.36
N HIS A 97 -16.08 0.43 -20.58
CA HIS A 97 -15.83 1.18 -21.80
C HIS A 97 -17.17 1.57 -22.40
N PHE A 98 -17.32 2.86 -22.70
CA PHE A 98 -18.52 3.44 -23.30
C PHE A 98 -18.14 4.14 -24.60
N THR A 99 -19.01 4.04 -25.60
CA THR A 99 -18.84 4.72 -26.89
C THR A 99 -19.00 6.24 -26.74
N SER A 100 -18.77 6.99 -27.81
CA SER A 100 -19.01 8.44 -27.84
C SER A 100 -20.48 8.85 -27.78
N LYS A 101 -21.40 7.88 -27.77
CA LYS A 101 -22.85 8.07 -27.58
C LYS A 101 -23.32 7.62 -26.20
N ASP A 102 -22.40 7.45 -25.25
CA ASP A 102 -22.66 6.98 -23.89
C ASP A 102 -23.19 5.53 -23.79
N GLU A 103 -23.13 4.78 -24.89
CA GLU A 103 -23.55 3.37 -24.94
C GLU A 103 -22.44 2.47 -24.40
N PHE A 104 -22.78 1.45 -23.61
CA PHE A 104 -21.81 0.46 -23.14
C PHE A 104 -21.28 -0.37 -24.31
N ASP A 105 -19.96 -0.55 -24.35
CA ASP A 105 -19.25 -1.31 -25.38
C ASP A 105 -18.77 -2.66 -24.81
N TYR A 106 -17.80 -2.61 -23.87
CA TYR A 106 -17.29 -3.80 -23.20
C TYR A 106 -16.69 -3.48 -21.83
N MET A 107 -16.34 -4.54 -21.10
CA MET A 107 -15.66 -4.48 -19.81
C MET A 107 -14.27 -5.15 -19.94
N SER A 108 -13.26 -4.53 -19.34
CA SER A 108 -11.94 -5.14 -19.14
C SER A 108 -11.80 -5.57 -17.68
N GLY A 109 -11.25 -6.77 -17.46
CA GLY A 109 -11.17 -7.39 -16.14
C GLY A 109 -12.41 -8.19 -15.77
N THR A 110 -12.46 -8.69 -14.53
CA THR A 110 -13.53 -9.54 -14.03
C THR A 110 -14.14 -8.91 -12.77
N LEU A 111 -15.47 -8.84 -12.72
CA LEU A 111 -16.17 -8.44 -11.51
C LEU A 111 -16.14 -9.57 -10.47
N ILE A 112 -15.54 -9.29 -9.32
CA ILE A 112 -15.43 -10.25 -8.21
C ILE A 112 -16.37 -9.78 -7.10
N ASN A 113 -17.54 -10.40 -7.01
CA ASN A 113 -18.58 -9.98 -6.05
C ASN A 113 -18.46 -10.67 -4.68
N GLN A 114 -17.75 -11.80 -4.62
CA GLN A 114 -17.57 -12.59 -3.40
C GLN A 114 -16.26 -13.36 -3.45
N LEU A 115 -15.66 -13.54 -2.28
CA LEU A 115 -14.50 -14.39 -2.06
C LEU A 115 -14.73 -15.20 -0.79
N ASN A 116 -14.23 -16.43 -0.78
CA ASN A 116 -14.21 -17.25 0.43
C ASN A 116 -12.96 -16.95 1.26
N LEU A 117 -12.77 -15.67 1.61
CA LEU A 117 -11.70 -15.16 2.46
C LEU A 117 -12.30 -14.23 3.51
N ASP A 118 -11.81 -14.33 4.74
CA ASP A 118 -12.15 -13.40 5.81
C ASP A 118 -11.29 -12.12 5.73
N ASP A 119 -11.61 -11.15 6.59
CA ASP A 119 -10.89 -9.89 6.76
C ASP A 119 -9.88 -9.94 7.94
N ASN A 120 -9.56 -11.13 8.45
CA ASN A 120 -8.69 -11.31 9.64
C ASN A 120 -7.22 -11.46 9.25
N PHE A 121 -6.48 -10.36 9.17
CA PHE A 121 -5.04 -10.37 8.91
C PHE A 121 -4.24 -10.74 10.18
N GLN A 122 -3.25 -11.62 10.04
CA GLN A 122 -2.53 -12.24 11.15
C GLN A 122 -1.20 -11.55 11.47
N MET A 123 -0.57 -10.91 10.48
CA MET A 123 0.76 -10.31 10.69
C MET A 123 0.70 -9.05 11.55
N SER A 124 1.67 -8.92 12.46
CA SER A 124 1.85 -7.70 13.25
C SER A 124 2.59 -6.61 12.48
N GLU A 125 2.35 -5.34 12.82
CA GLU A 125 3.12 -4.20 12.29
C GLU A 125 4.64 -4.37 12.47
N LYS A 126 5.05 -5.04 13.56
CA LYS A 126 6.47 -5.30 13.87
C LYS A 126 7.09 -6.24 12.85
N GLU A 127 6.36 -7.27 12.42
CA GLU A 127 6.80 -8.22 11.41
C GLU A 127 6.87 -7.57 10.04
N LEU A 128 5.81 -6.86 9.63
CA LEU A 128 5.77 -6.10 8.37
C LEU A 128 6.96 -5.15 8.24
N LYS A 129 7.25 -4.40 9.31
CA LYS A 129 8.39 -3.49 9.38
C LYS A 129 9.73 -4.22 9.32
N LYS A 130 9.85 -5.39 9.96
CA LYS A 130 11.08 -6.19 9.93
C LYS A 130 11.39 -6.65 8.50
N ILE A 131 10.39 -7.22 7.82
CA ILE A 131 10.51 -7.73 6.46
C ILE A 131 10.84 -6.57 5.52
N PHE A 132 10.07 -5.47 5.55
CA PHE A 132 10.32 -4.30 4.71
C PHE A 132 11.75 -3.78 4.85
N LYS A 133 12.25 -3.65 6.09
CA LYS A 133 13.62 -3.20 6.33
C LYS A 133 14.67 -4.18 5.80
N SER A 134 14.45 -5.48 5.94
CA SER A 134 15.36 -6.50 5.41
C SER A 134 15.42 -6.39 3.88
N THR A 135 14.26 -6.43 3.22
CA THR A 135 14.15 -6.37 1.76
C THR A 135 14.79 -5.09 1.20
N VAL A 136 14.53 -3.93 1.80
CA VAL A 136 15.13 -2.67 1.35
C VAL A 136 16.64 -2.63 1.58
N ASN A 137 17.16 -3.22 2.67
CA ASN A 137 18.60 -3.29 2.92
C ASN A 137 19.33 -4.18 1.93
N ASP A 138 18.69 -5.27 1.49
CA ASP A 138 19.25 -6.23 0.54
C ASP A 138 19.23 -5.70 -0.91
N ASP A 139 18.32 -4.78 -1.23
CA ASP A 139 18.25 -4.12 -2.53
C ASP A 139 19.31 -2.99 -2.69
N LYS A 140 20.09 -3.06 -3.77
CA LYS A 140 21.20 -2.13 -4.02
C LYS A 140 20.78 -0.67 -4.18
N PHE A 141 19.59 -0.40 -4.74
CA PHE A 141 19.10 0.95 -5.02
C PHE A 141 18.27 1.50 -3.85
N ALA A 142 17.43 0.65 -3.26
CA ALA A 142 16.51 1.04 -2.21
C ALA A 142 17.25 1.31 -0.88
N LYS A 143 18.33 0.57 -0.58
CA LYS A 143 19.12 0.75 0.65
C LYS A 143 19.69 2.16 0.80
N GLU A 144 20.10 2.80 -0.29
CA GLU A 144 20.65 4.16 -0.27
C GLU A 144 19.59 5.20 0.16
N ARG A 145 18.32 4.87 -0.08
CA ARG A 145 17.17 5.69 0.28
C ARG A 145 16.59 5.34 1.65
N LEU A 146 17.10 4.30 2.34
CA LEU A 146 16.60 3.85 3.64
C LEU A 146 16.65 4.95 4.72
N ASN A 147 17.68 5.80 4.67
CA ASN A 147 17.78 6.95 5.57
C ASN A 147 16.65 7.97 5.34
N ALA A 148 16.23 8.19 4.09
CA ALA A 148 15.07 9.02 3.76
C ALA A 148 13.75 8.37 4.22
N PHE A 149 13.66 7.03 4.22
CA PHE A 149 12.48 6.31 4.73
C PHE A 149 12.41 6.30 6.25
N SER A 150 13.55 6.21 6.94
CA SER A 150 13.59 6.19 8.41
C SER A 150 13.02 7.45 9.07
N LYS A 151 12.95 8.55 8.31
CA LYS A 151 12.32 9.82 8.70
C LYS A 151 10.81 9.88 8.42
N ASN A 152 10.26 8.88 7.73
CA ASN A 152 8.86 8.79 7.34
C ASN A 152 8.20 7.53 7.95
N CYS A 153 6.88 7.52 8.11
CA CYS A 153 6.18 6.27 8.47
C CYS A 153 6.05 5.35 7.25
N LEU A 154 6.04 4.03 7.48
CA LEU A 154 5.43 3.11 6.54
C LEU A 154 3.92 3.29 6.58
N THR A 155 3.32 3.12 5.43
CA THR A 155 1.92 2.79 5.29
C THR A 155 1.82 1.29 5.10
N VAL A 156 0.90 0.66 5.82
CA VAL A 156 0.50 -0.74 5.63
C VAL A 156 -0.98 -0.74 5.28
N GLU A 157 -1.35 -1.43 4.21
CA GLU A 157 -2.73 -1.50 3.73
C GLU A 157 -3.07 -2.99 3.57
N PRO A 158 -4.10 -3.51 4.28
CA PRO A 158 -4.60 -4.85 4.02
C PRO A 158 -5.23 -4.89 2.63
N ILE A 159 -4.85 -5.89 1.85
CA ILE A 159 -5.34 -6.09 0.49
C ILE A 159 -5.63 -7.56 0.23
N TYR A 160 -6.47 -7.81 -0.76
CA TYR A 160 -6.47 -9.08 -1.49
C TYR A 160 -5.57 -8.94 -2.71
N TYR A 161 -4.80 -9.99 -2.99
CA TYR A 161 -3.86 -10.01 -4.11
C TYR A 161 -4.03 -11.29 -4.90
N ASP A 162 -4.13 -11.18 -6.22
CA ASP A 162 -4.11 -12.34 -7.12
C ASP A 162 -2.65 -12.74 -7.39
N LEU A 163 -2.24 -13.92 -6.94
CA LEU A 163 -0.91 -14.47 -7.23
C LEU A 163 -0.69 -14.74 -8.73
N ASN A 164 -1.76 -14.81 -9.51
CA ASN A 164 -1.72 -14.91 -10.95
C ASN A 164 -1.76 -13.56 -11.66
N ALA A 165 -1.86 -12.45 -10.91
CA ALA A 165 -1.72 -11.11 -11.46
C ALA A 165 -0.42 -11.02 -12.26
N MET A 166 -0.52 -10.49 -13.48
CA MET A 166 0.62 -10.29 -14.40
C MET A 166 1.26 -11.57 -14.96
N LYS A 167 0.76 -12.77 -14.65
CA LYS A 167 1.25 -14.04 -15.24
C LYS A 167 0.55 -14.42 -16.55
N GLY A 168 -0.52 -13.70 -16.91
CA GLY A 168 -1.33 -14.01 -18.10
C GLY A 168 -2.21 -15.26 -17.94
N GLU A 169 -2.37 -15.73 -16.71
CA GLU A 169 -3.26 -16.84 -16.38
C GLU A 169 -4.69 -16.33 -16.18
N ASN A 170 -5.67 -17.09 -16.65
CA ASN A 170 -7.09 -16.71 -16.58
C ASN A 170 -7.77 -17.17 -15.27
N SER A 171 -7.09 -17.96 -14.44
CA SER A 171 -7.58 -18.41 -13.14
C SER A 171 -7.15 -17.43 -12.04
N LEU A 172 -8.07 -17.08 -11.15
CA LEU A 172 -7.78 -16.27 -9.96
C LEU A 172 -7.13 -17.14 -8.89
N ASP A 173 -6.04 -16.66 -8.28
CA ASP A 173 -5.41 -17.24 -7.10
C ASP A 173 -5.27 -16.16 -6.02
N ILE A 174 -6.39 -15.86 -5.35
CA ILE A 174 -6.48 -14.72 -4.43
C ILE A 174 -6.00 -15.10 -3.03
N VAL A 175 -5.09 -14.29 -2.49
CA VAL A 175 -4.58 -14.39 -1.11
C VAL A 175 -4.78 -13.10 -0.32
N LYS A 176 -4.77 -13.20 1.02
CA LYS A 176 -4.59 -12.04 1.91
C LYS A 176 -3.15 -11.57 1.88
N ALA A 177 -2.94 -10.28 1.67
CA ALA A 177 -1.62 -9.69 1.63
C ALA A 177 -1.60 -8.27 2.25
N TRP A 178 -0.40 -7.82 2.57
CA TRP A 178 -0.12 -6.47 3.03
C TRP A 178 0.63 -5.70 1.96
N LYS A 179 0.07 -4.56 1.55
CA LYS A 179 0.77 -3.58 0.75
C LYS A 179 1.50 -2.61 1.67
N VAL A 180 2.83 -2.62 1.59
CA VAL A 180 3.72 -1.90 2.49
C VAL A 180 4.60 -0.93 1.70
N GLY A 181 4.71 0.32 2.16
CA GLY A 181 5.59 1.30 1.51
C GLY A 181 5.77 2.58 2.34
N PRO A 182 6.71 3.46 1.97
CA PRO A 182 6.87 4.74 2.65
C PRO A 182 5.71 5.70 2.33
N LYS A 183 5.13 6.37 3.34
CA LYS A 183 3.98 7.28 3.16
C LYS A 183 4.16 8.34 2.06
N LYS A 184 5.38 8.89 1.91
CA LYS A 184 5.70 9.97 0.97
C LYS A 184 6.33 9.50 -0.34
N ASN A 185 6.49 8.19 -0.54
CA ASN A 185 7.12 7.64 -1.74
C ASN A 185 6.32 6.44 -2.24
N SER A 186 5.40 6.71 -3.17
CA SER A 186 4.57 5.69 -3.81
C SER A 186 5.33 4.81 -4.81
N SER A 187 6.58 5.13 -5.13
CA SER A 187 7.41 4.35 -6.04
C SER A 187 8.01 3.12 -5.37
N ILE A 188 8.13 3.11 -4.04
CA ILE A 188 8.59 1.91 -3.30
C ILE A 188 7.40 1.22 -2.66
N LYS A 189 7.16 0.00 -3.09
CA LYS A 189 6.02 -0.82 -2.66
C LYS A 189 6.47 -2.26 -2.51
N MET A 190 5.97 -2.90 -1.47
CA MET A 190 6.17 -4.31 -1.21
C MET A 190 4.81 -4.94 -0.96
N ILE A 191 4.59 -6.12 -1.53
CA ILE A 191 3.42 -6.95 -1.25
C ILE A 191 3.92 -8.16 -0.46
N ILE A 192 3.39 -8.37 0.73
CA ILE A 192 3.74 -9.48 1.61
C ILE A 192 2.51 -10.34 1.83
N GLN A 193 2.61 -11.64 1.63
CA GLN A 193 1.52 -12.58 1.92
C GLN A 193 1.33 -12.72 3.43
N ASP A 194 0.08 -12.57 3.89
CA ASP A 194 -0.25 -12.53 5.33
C ASP A 194 0.00 -13.87 6.03
N SER A 195 -0.24 -15.00 5.34
CA SER A 195 -0.21 -16.33 5.95
C SER A 195 1.18 -16.88 6.24
N ASN A 196 2.19 -16.49 5.45
CA ASN A 196 3.53 -17.08 5.48
C ASN A 196 4.67 -16.04 5.48
N ALA A 197 4.33 -14.74 5.52
CA ALA A 197 5.28 -13.63 5.48
C ALA A 197 6.18 -13.58 4.22
N GLU A 198 5.78 -14.27 3.14
CA GLU A 198 6.51 -14.27 1.87
C GLU A 198 6.37 -12.93 1.15
N VAL A 199 7.48 -12.41 0.62
CA VAL A 199 7.45 -11.21 -0.23
C VAL A 199 7.04 -11.61 -1.64
N ILE A 200 5.77 -11.40 -1.97
CA ILE A 200 5.20 -11.68 -3.30
C ILE A 200 5.84 -10.76 -4.35
N SER A 201 5.99 -9.48 -4.03
CA SER A 201 6.54 -8.48 -4.95
C SER A 201 7.24 -7.36 -4.19
N PHE A 202 8.33 -6.85 -4.77
CA PHE A 202 9.02 -5.66 -4.29
C PHE A 202 9.41 -4.78 -5.47
N HIS A 203 8.86 -3.56 -5.49
CA HIS A 203 9.21 -2.52 -6.45
C HIS A 203 10.06 -1.46 -5.74
N ASN A 204 11.29 -1.26 -6.20
CA ASN A 204 12.26 -0.34 -5.58
C ASN A 204 12.18 1.10 -6.12
N GLY A 205 11.27 1.36 -7.06
CA GLY A 205 11.04 2.69 -7.63
C GLY A 205 11.97 3.08 -8.77
N VAL A 206 12.77 2.14 -9.29
CA VAL A 206 13.57 2.31 -10.51
C VAL A 206 12.78 1.71 -11.67
N ILE A 207 12.46 2.52 -12.67
CA ILE A 207 11.89 2.07 -13.95
C ILE A 207 13.07 1.94 -14.91
N PHE A 208 13.26 0.76 -15.50
CA PHE A 208 14.26 0.51 -16.55
C PHE A 208 13.68 0.81 -17.93
#